data_AF-A0A947E4S7-F1
#
_entry.id   AF-A0A947E4S7-F1
#
_cell.length_a   1.000
_cell.length_b   1.000
_cell.length_c   1.000
_cell.angle_alpha   90.00
_cell.angle_beta   90.00
_cell.angle_gamma   90.00
#
_symmetry.space_group_name_H-M   'P 1'
#
loop_
_entity.id
_entity.type
_entity.pdbx_description
1 polymer ?
#
loop_
_entity_poly.entity_id
_entity_poly.type
_entity_poly.pdbx_seq_one_letter_code
_entity_poly.pdbx_strand_id
1 'polypeptide(L)'
;MNNYTNLRRPYAPAALEALEARLALRMTAHLTEATADLAPDVTERLRFAREQALQRARAARTATAAEPVVVVGAGSSASLGRGEGGSGWWVQLAALIPLVALVGGLMLIQQMHTDNQIAAAAEIDASLLADDLPPSAYSDPGFVEFLKAPRD
;
A
#
# COMPACT_ATOMS: atom_id res chain seq x y z
N MET A 1 -0.67 -41.70 28.16
CA MET A 1 -1.63 -41.07 27.23
C MET A 1 -2.43 -40.07 28.05
N ASN A 2 -2.18 -38.76 27.95
CA ASN A 2 -3.14 -37.73 28.36
C ASN A 2 -2.80 -36.40 27.68
N ASN A 3 -3.86 -35.79 27.16
CA ASN A 3 -3.89 -34.78 26.11
C ASN A 3 -3.36 -33.40 26.55
N TYR A 4 -2.40 -32.86 25.79
CA TYR A 4 -2.04 -31.44 25.79
C TYR A 4 -2.56 -30.78 24.52
N THR A 5 -3.88 -30.64 24.41
CA THR A 5 -4.48 -29.85 23.33
C THR A 5 -5.32 -28.73 23.94
N ASN A 6 -5.04 -27.51 23.47
CA ASN A 6 -5.82 -26.28 23.63
C ASN A 6 -5.46 -25.32 24.77
N LEU A 7 -4.42 -24.52 24.55
CA LEU A 7 -4.33 -23.15 25.08
C LEU A 7 -4.01 -22.12 23.98
N ARG A 8 -4.33 -22.42 22.72
CA ARG A 8 -4.33 -21.41 21.65
C ARG A 8 -5.61 -20.58 21.81
N ARG A 9 -5.62 -19.63 22.75
CA ARG A 9 -6.71 -18.66 22.92
C ARG A 9 -6.72 -17.79 21.65
N PRO A 10 -7.71 -17.91 20.75
CA PRO A 10 -7.79 -17.00 19.63
C PRO A 10 -8.15 -15.63 20.21
N TYR A 11 -7.35 -14.60 19.92
CA TYR A 11 -7.83 -13.24 20.08
C TYR A 11 -9.15 -13.15 19.33
N ALA A 12 -10.23 -12.72 19.99
CA ALA A 12 -11.52 -12.57 19.32
C ALA A 12 -11.33 -11.62 18.13
N PRO A 13 -11.82 -11.94 16.93
CA PRO A 13 -11.56 -11.14 15.72
C PRO A 13 -11.88 -9.65 15.92
N ALA A 14 -12.93 -9.35 16.70
CA ALA A 14 -13.32 -8.00 17.07
C ALA A 14 -12.24 -7.19 17.82
N ALA A 15 -11.40 -7.83 18.63
CA ALA A 15 -10.33 -7.14 19.37
C ALA A 15 -9.15 -6.79 18.44
N LEU A 16 -8.90 -7.61 17.43
CA LEU A 16 -7.91 -7.35 16.38
C LEU A 16 -8.39 -6.22 15.46
N GLU A 17 -9.65 -6.26 15.02
CA GLU A 17 -10.28 -5.18 14.23
C GLU A 17 -10.25 -3.84 14.99
N ALA A 18 -10.52 -3.84 16.29
CA ALA A 18 -10.46 -2.63 17.11
C ALA A 18 -9.03 -2.06 17.22
N LEU A 19 -8.01 -2.92 17.23
CA LEU A 19 -6.61 -2.50 17.26
C LEU A 19 -6.18 -1.93 15.90
N GLU A 20 -6.54 -2.60 14.81
CA GLU A 20 -6.31 -2.13 13.44
C GLU A 20 -6.97 -0.77 13.19
N ALA A 21 -8.24 -0.60 13.60
CA ALA A 21 -8.96 0.66 13.45
C ALA A 21 -8.28 1.82 14.20
N ARG A 22 -7.75 1.57 15.41
CA ARG A 22 -7.02 2.58 16.19
C ARG A 22 -5.70 2.96 15.53
N LEU A 23 -4.98 2.00 14.98
CA LEU A 23 -3.75 2.24 14.24
C LEU A 23 -4.02 3.04 12.96
N ALA A 24 -5.03 2.65 12.19
CA ALA A 24 -5.46 3.38 10.99
C ALA A 24 -5.86 4.83 11.34
N LEU A 25 -6.58 5.04 12.44
CA LEU A 25 -6.95 6.39 12.90
C LEU A 25 -5.71 7.23 13.27
N ARG A 26 -4.74 6.64 13.97
CA ARG A 26 -3.49 7.36 14.33
C ARG A 26 -2.66 7.70 13.10
N MET A 27 -2.52 6.76 12.17
CA MET A 27 -1.79 6.99 10.92
C MET A 27 -2.43 8.09 10.09
N THR A 28 -3.76 8.04 9.91
CA THR A 28 -4.48 9.07 9.15
C THR A 28 -4.41 10.44 9.83
N ALA A 29 -4.51 10.50 11.15
CA ALA A 29 -4.33 11.75 11.90
C ALA A 29 -2.93 12.34 11.68
N HIS A 30 -1.87 11.54 11.85
CA HIS A 30 -0.49 12.00 11.61
C HIS A 30 -0.23 12.42 10.17
N LEU A 31 -0.74 11.67 9.18
CA LEU A 31 -0.62 12.06 7.77
C LEU A 31 -1.35 13.37 7.50
N THR A 32 -2.53 13.57 8.08
CA THR A 32 -3.31 14.81 7.94
C THR A 32 -2.55 15.99 8.54
N GLU A 33 -1.98 15.82 9.73
CA GLU A 33 -1.16 16.85 10.37
C GLU A 33 0.10 17.16 9.54
N ALA A 34 0.79 16.14 9.03
CA ALA A 34 1.95 16.31 8.16
C ALA A 34 1.60 17.05 6.84
N THR A 35 0.37 16.92 6.33
CA THR A 35 -0.05 17.71 5.17
C THR A 35 -0.23 19.20 5.47
N ALA A 36 -0.42 19.59 6.74
CA ALA A 36 -0.50 20.99 7.13
C ALA A 36 0.87 21.70 7.13
N ASP A 37 1.96 20.94 7.28
CA ASP A 37 3.35 21.45 7.29
C ASP A 37 4.06 21.31 5.93
N LEU A 38 3.29 21.05 4.86
CA LEU A 38 3.84 20.98 3.51
C LEU A 38 4.39 22.35 3.07
N ALA A 39 5.60 22.33 2.53
CA ALA A 39 6.22 23.53 1.98
C ALA A 39 5.31 24.22 0.93
N PRO A 40 5.27 25.56 0.89
CA PRO A 40 4.35 26.29 0.00
C PRO A 40 4.51 25.93 -1.48
N ASP A 41 5.75 25.69 -1.95
CA ASP A 41 6.04 25.31 -3.33
C ASP A 41 5.46 23.95 -3.71
N VAL A 42 5.47 22.97 -2.79
CA VAL A 42 4.88 21.64 -2.99
C VAL A 42 3.36 21.75 -3.09
N THR A 43 2.74 22.56 -2.22
CA THR A 43 1.30 22.83 -2.26
C THR A 43 0.88 23.47 -3.58
N GLU A 44 1.64 24.44 -4.08
CA GLU A 44 1.38 25.07 -5.38
C GLU A 44 1.51 24.07 -6.53
N ARG A 45 2.58 23.26 -6.57
CA ARG A 45 2.77 22.23 -7.60
C ARG A 45 1.64 21.21 -7.59
N LEU A 46 1.18 20.79 -6.42
CA LEU A 46 0.03 19.90 -6.27
C LEU A 46 -1.26 20.56 -6.76
N ARG A 47 -1.47 21.86 -6.47
CA ARG A 47 -2.61 22.62 -6.99
C ARG A 47 -2.60 22.66 -8.53
N PHE A 48 -1.47 23.00 -9.14
CA PHE A 48 -1.33 23.00 -10.60
C PHE A 48 -1.56 21.62 -11.21
N ALA A 49 -0.98 20.57 -10.62
CA ALA A 49 -1.19 19.20 -11.07
C ALA A 49 -2.67 18.78 -10.97
N ARG A 50 -3.35 19.14 -9.88
CA ARG A 50 -4.80 18.88 -9.68
C ARG A 50 -5.64 19.61 -10.72
N GLU A 51 -5.38 20.89 -10.96
CA GLU A 51 -6.08 21.66 -11.98
C GLU A 51 -5.89 21.03 -13.37
N GLN A 52 -4.65 20.65 -13.71
CA GLN A 52 -4.35 20.00 -14.98
C GLN A 52 -5.06 18.64 -15.12
N ALA A 53 -5.09 17.84 -14.06
CA ALA A 53 -5.80 16.56 -14.02
C ALA A 53 -7.32 16.75 -14.16
N LEU A 54 -7.91 17.76 -13.50
CA LEU A 54 -9.32 18.08 -13.62
C LEU A 54 -9.68 18.57 -15.03
N GLN A 55 -8.83 19.35 -15.68
CA GLN A 55 -9.04 19.76 -17.07
C GLN A 55 -9.01 18.55 -18.01
N ARG A 56 -8.05 17.64 -17.84
CA ARG A 56 -8.02 16.37 -18.60
C ARG A 56 -9.25 15.50 -18.34
N ALA A 57 -9.67 15.38 -17.09
CA ALA A 57 -10.86 14.60 -16.72
C ALA A 57 -12.15 15.22 -17.27
N ARG A 58 -12.26 16.55 -17.30
CA ARG A 58 -13.38 17.27 -17.93
C ARG A 58 -13.39 17.06 -19.44
N ALA A 59 -12.25 17.21 -20.10
CA ALA A 59 -12.10 16.96 -21.55
C ALA A 59 -12.47 15.51 -21.91
N ALA A 60 -12.04 14.54 -21.10
CA ALA A 60 -12.42 13.14 -21.26
C ALA A 60 -13.93 12.93 -21.05
N ARG A 61 -14.53 13.55 -20.02
CA ARG A 61 -15.97 13.44 -19.76
C ARG A 61 -16.80 14.11 -20.85
N THR A 62 -16.38 15.25 -21.40
CA THR A 62 -17.05 15.90 -22.55
C THR A 62 -16.90 15.09 -23.82
N ALA A 63 -15.76 14.42 -24.02
CA ALA A 63 -15.56 13.46 -25.12
C ALA A 63 -16.36 12.17 -24.95
N THR A 64 -16.84 11.86 -23.74
CA THR A 64 -17.71 10.71 -23.46
C THR A 64 -19.20 11.10 -23.53
N ALA A 65 -19.55 12.35 -23.20
CA ALA A 65 -20.91 12.86 -23.21
C ALA A 65 -21.35 13.39 -24.59
N ALA A 66 -20.41 13.84 -25.41
CA ALA A 66 -20.61 13.85 -26.85
C ALA A 66 -20.35 12.41 -27.31
N GLU A 67 -21.40 11.64 -27.59
CA GLU A 67 -21.20 10.65 -28.64
C GLU A 67 -20.93 11.43 -29.93
N PRO A 68 -19.73 11.30 -30.48
CA PRO A 68 -19.59 10.56 -31.70
C PRO A 68 -19.06 9.18 -31.31
N VAL A 69 -19.69 8.16 -31.90
CA VAL A 69 -19.05 6.93 -32.38
C VAL A 69 -17.55 6.96 -32.14
N VAL A 70 -17.04 6.01 -31.37
CA VAL A 70 -15.62 5.68 -31.19
C VAL A 70 -14.81 6.06 -32.44
N VAL A 71 -14.31 7.30 -32.48
CA VAL A 71 -13.25 7.67 -33.40
C VAL A 71 -12.01 7.27 -32.63
N VAL A 72 -11.66 5.99 -32.77
CA VAL A 72 -10.25 5.60 -32.82
C VAL A 72 -9.60 6.66 -33.69
N GLY A 73 -8.72 7.47 -33.09
CA GLY A 73 -7.97 8.50 -33.79
C GLY A 73 -7.19 7.83 -34.93
N ALA A 74 -7.83 7.75 -36.08
CA ALA A 74 -7.22 7.41 -37.34
C ALA A 74 -6.42 8.64 -37.76
N GLY A 75 -5.15 8.59 -37.39
CA GLY A 75 -4.05 9.32 -38.02
C GLY A 75 -2.81 8.53 -37.69
N SER A 76 -2.40 7.50 -38.44
CA SER A 76 -2.60 7.25 -39.86
C SER A 76 -2.56 5.74 -40.12
N SER A 77 -3.33 5.30 -41.11
CA SER A 77 -3.32 3.99 -41.78
C SER A 77 -3.71 2.74 -40.98
N ALA A 78 -5.00 2.64 -40.67
CA ALA A 78 -5.73 1.40 -40.93
C ALA A 78 -5.95 1.21 -42.45
N SER A 79 -4.89 1.33 -43.27
CA SER A 79 -4.93 0.92 -44.67
C SER A 79 -4.48 -0.53 -44.73
N LEU A 80 -5.47 -1.42 -44.70
CA LEU A 80 -5.41 -2.70 -45.36
C LEU A 80 -5.16 -2.42 -46.85
N GLY A 81 -3.90 -2.24 -47.21
CA GLY A 81 -3.51 -1.69 -48.50
C GLY A 81 -2.05 -1.96 -48.79
N ARG A 82 -1.78 -3.20 -49.24
CA ARG A 82 -0.88 -3.52 -50.34
C ARG A 82 -0.15 -2.29 -50.92
N GLY A 83 1.12 -2.11 -50.56
CA GLY A 83 1.98 -1.07 -51.10
C GLY A 83 3.41 -1.27 -50.64
N GLU A 84 4.27 -1.68 -51.56
CA GLU A 84 5.71 -1.93 -51.39
C GLU A 84 6.47 -0.79 -50.71
N GLY A 85 7.44 -1.17 -49.87
CA GLY A 85 8.68 -0.40 -49.67
C GLY A 85 8.73 0.55 -48.46
N GLY A 86 9.14 0.01 -47.31
CA GLY A 86 9.98 0.76 -46.37
C GLY A 86 9.34 1.47 -45.16
N SER A 87 8.03 1.75 -45.15
CA SER A 87 7.40 2.51 -44.03
C SER A 87 6.72 1.64 -42.96
N GLY A 88 6.32 0.41 -43.29
CA GLY A 88 5.55 -0.46 -42.38
C GLY A 88 6.32 -0.98 -41.16
N TRP A 89 7.65 -1.15 -41.26
CA TRP A 89 8.44 -1.72 -40.17
C TRP A 89 8.55 -0.78 -38.96
N TRP A 90 8.65 0.54 -39.18
CA TRP A 90 8.62 1.55 -38.12
C TRP A 90 7.27 1.60 -37.41
N VAL A 91 6.17 1.40 -38.14
CA VAL A 91 4.82 1.35 -37.57
C VAL A 91 4.62 0.08 -36.73
N GLN A 92 5.13 -1.07 -37.18
CA GLN A 92 5.16 -2.30 -36.37
C GLN A 92 6.01 -2.15 -35.11
N LEU A 93 7.13 -1.42 -35.17
CA LEU A 93 7.95 -1.12 -34.00
C LEU A 93 7.24 -0.17 -33.03
N ALA A 94 6.54 0.85 -33.55
CA ALA A 94 5.77 1.79 -32.74
C ALA A 94 4.62 1.11 -31.98
N ALA A 95 4.02 0.06 -32.54
CA ALA A 95 2.98 -0.74 -31.87
C ALA A 95 3.49 -1.47 -30.60
N LEU A 96 4.82 -1.69 -30.47
CA LEU A 96 5.42 -2.30 -29.28
C LEU A 96 5.65 -1.30 -28.13
N ILE A 97 5.69 0.00 -28.41
CA ILE A 97 5.92 1.06 -27.40
C ILE A 97 4.98 0.96 -26.19
N PRO A 98 3.65 0.85 -26.35
CA PRO A 98 2.75 0.77 -25.19
C PRO A 98 2.97 -0.51 -24.36
N LEU A 99 3.35 -1.63 -24.99
CA LEU A 99 3.63 -2.88 -24.29
C LEU A 99 4.93 -2.80 -23.48
N VAL A 100 5.99 -2.22 -24.05
CA VAL A 100 7.25 -1.96 -23.35
C VAL A 100 7.05 -0.96 -22.22
N ALA A 101 6.26 0.10 -22.43
CA ALA A 101 5.94 1.07 -21.39
C ALA A 101 5.16 0.43 -20.22
N LEU A 102 4.25 -0.51 -20.50
CA LEU A 102 3.50 -1.23 -19.47
C LEU A 102 4.42 -2.15 -18.65
N VAL A 103 5.29 -2.93 -19.30
CA VAL A 103 6.25 -3.80 -18.61
C VAL A 103 7.26 -2.96 -17.81
N GLY A 104 7.78 -1.89 -18.41
CA GLY A 104 8.71 -0.97 -17.74
C GLY A 104 8.06 -0.26 -16.55
N GLY A 105 6.82 0.20 -16.70
CA GLY A 105 6.05 0.80 -15.61
C GLY A 105 5.81 -0.17 -14.46
N LEU A 106 5.48 -1.43 -14.76
CA LEU A 106 5.29 -2.47 -13.75
C LEU A 106 6.59 -2.81 -13.01
N MET A 107 7.72 -2.88 -13.74
CA MET A 107 9.04 -3.13 -13.16
C MET A 107 9.52 -1.98 -12.27
N LEU A 108 9.24 -0.74 -12.64
CA LEU A 108 9.58 0.46 -11.86
C LEU A 108 8.82 0.51 -10.53
N ILE A 109 7.54 0.09 -10.51
CA ILE A 109 6.74 -0.05 -9.27
C ILE A 109 7.31 -1.15 -8.37
N GLN A 110 7.73 -2.29 -8.95
CA GLN A 110 8.33 -3.40 -8.20
C GLN A 110 9.68 -3.05 -7.57
N GLN A 111 10.52 -2.25 -8.24
CA GLN A 111 11.81 -1.82 -7.70
C GLN A 111 11.64 -1.08 -6.36
N MET A 112 10.54 -0.33 -6.21
CA MET A 112 10.22 0.43 -4.99
C MET A 112 9.83 -0.45 -3.78
N HIS A 113 9.76 -1.78 -3.94
CA HIS A 113 9.54 -2.74 -2.85
C HIS A 113 10.80 -3.48 -2.39
N THR A 114 11.98 -3.21 -2.97
CA THR A 114 13.18 -4.04 -2.70
C THR A 114 14.08 -3.52 -1.56
N ASP A 115 13.83 -2.32 -1.01
CA ASP A 115 14.70 -1.73 0.03
C ASP A 115 14.12 -1.75 1.46
N ASN A 116 13.18 -2.65 1.77
CA ASN A 116 12.69 -2.86 3.14
C ASN A 116 12.81 -4.31 3.62
N GLN A 117 13.83 -5.03 3.13
CA GLN A 117 14.27 -6.26 3.78
C GLN A 117 15.68 -6.03 4.30
N ILE A 118 15.81 -6.17 5.62
CA ILE A 118 16.99 -6.03 6.49
C ILE A 118 16.96 -4.70 7.28
N ALA A 119 16.91 -4.85 8.62
CA ALA A 119 16.98 -3.82 9.67
C ALA A 119 15.68 -3.26 10.29
N ALA A 120 14.59 -4.03 10.35
CA ALA A 120 13.46 -3.69 11.24
C ALA A 120 12.90 -4.88 12.05
N ALA A 121 13.64 -6.00 12.13
CA ALA A 121 13.20 -7.20 12.87
C ALA A 121 13.90 -7.39 14.23
N ALA A 122 14.82 -6.49 14.63
CA ALA A 122 15.57 -6.65 15.88
C ALA A 122 15.05 -5.79 17.04
N GLU A 123 14.33 -4.69 16.79
CA GLU A 123 13.88 -3.79 17.85
C GLU A 123 12.62 -4.32 18.58
N ILE A 124 11.73 -5.00 17.86
CA ILE A 124 10.43 -5.45 18.40
C ILE A 124 10.61 -6.62 19.36
N ASP A 125 11.50 -7.58 19.07
CA ASP A 125 11.74 -8.75 19.93
C ASP A 125 12.49 -8.35 21.22
N ALA A 126 13.29 -7.28 21.18
CA ALA A 126 13.92 -6.73 22.38
C ALA A 126 12.89 -6.05 23.31
N SER A 127 11.87 -5.37 22.76
CA SER A 127 10.78 -4.82 23.59
C SER A 127 9.89 -5.90 24.20
N LEU A 128 9.83 -7.09 23.60
CA LEU A 128 9.06 -8.23 24.10
C LEU A 128 9.85 -9.11 25.08
N LEU A 129 11.19 -9.12 24.97
CA LEU A 129 12.09 -9.79 25.94
C LEU A 129 12.50 -8.89 27.13
N ALA A 130 12.33 -7.57 27.04
CA ALA A 130 12.78 -6.61 28.06
C ALA A 130 11.67 -5.82 28.76
N ASP A 131 10.38 -6.12 28.54
CA ASP A 131 9.33 -5.60 29.44
C ASP A 131 9.37 -6.40 30.74
N ASP A 132 10.31 -6.00 31.59
CA ASP A 132 10.46 -6.42 32.98
C ASP A 132 9.11 -6.25 33.69
N LEU A 133 8.55 -7.37 34.11
CA LEU A 133 7.38 -7.43 34.96
C LEU A 133 7.57 -6.44 36.12
N PRO A 134 6.68 -5.43 36.30
CA PRO A 134 6.84 -4.47 37.38
C PRO A 134 6.91 -5.23 38.71
N PRO A 135 7.80 -4.85 39.64
CA PRO A 135 8.06 -5.61 40.88
C PRO A 135 6.82 -5.82 41.76
N SER A 136 5.71 -5.11 41.48
CA SER A 136 4.40 -5.34 42.09
C SER A 136 3.75 -6.68 41.70
N ALA A 137 4.14 -7.31 40.58
CA ALA A 137 3.61 -8.61 40.16
C ALA A 137 4.08 -9.77 41.07
N TYR A 138 5.22 -9.58 41.76
CA TYR A 138 5.73 -10.55 42.73
C TYR A 138 4.99 -10.49 44.08
N SER A 139 4.12 -9.50 44.27
CA SER A 139 3.39 -9.23 45.52
C SER A 139 1.92 -9.62 45.45
N ASP A 140 1.48 -10.34 44.41
CA ASP A 140 0.11 -10.83 44.32
C ASP A 140 -0.18 -11.79 45.50
N PRO A 141 -1.21 -11.52 46.33
CA PRO A 141 -1.64 -12.41 47.40
C PRO A 141 -1.75 -13.89 46.99
N GLY A 142 -2.10 -14.17 45.73
CA GLY A 142 -2.21 -15.54 45.21
C GLY A 142 -0.90 -16.33 45.16
N PHE A 143 0.25 -15.67 44.92
CA PHE A 143 1.57 -16.33 44.90
C PHE A 143 2.03 -16.73 46.31
N VAL A 144 1.65 -15.92 47.30
CA VAL A 144 1.91 -16.20 48.72
C VAL A 144 1.11 -17.43 49.17
N GLU A 145 -0.11 -17.63 48.66
CA GLU A 145 -0.93 -18.82 48.90
C GLU A 145 -0.26 -20.09 48.31
N PHE A 146 0.36 -19.98 47.13
CA PHE A 146 1.09 -21.08 46.48
C PHE A 146 2.34 -21.51 47.27
N LEU A 147 3.08 -20.56 47.86
CA LEU A 147 4.22 -20.87 48.74
C LEU A 147 3.80 -21.43 50.11
N LYS A 148 2.56 -21.15 50.54
CA LYS A 148 1.97 -21.65 51.78
C LYS A 148 1.32 -23.02 51.68
N ALA A 149 1.31 -23.63 50.50
CA ALA A 149 0.93 -25.02 50.33
C ALA A 149 2.20 -25.89 50.26
N PRO A 150 2.86 -26.21 51.39
CA PRO A 150 3.73 -27.37 51.42
C PRO A 150 2.84 -28.56 51.07
N ARG A 151 3.09 -29.14 49.90
CA ARG A 151 2.65 -30.49 49.62
C ARG A 151 3.34 -31.40 50.63
N ASP A 152 2.59 -31.89 51.60
CA ASP A 152 2.88 -33.19 52.21
C ASP A 152 2.75 -34.31 51.16
#